data_AF-A0A441CEF7-F1
#
_entry.id   AF-A0A441CEF7-F1
#
_cell.length_a   1.000
_cell.length_b   1.000
_cell.length_c   1.000
_cell.angle_alpha   90.00
_cell.angle_beta   90.00
_cell.angle_gamma   90.00
#
_symmetry.space_group_name_H-M   'P 1'
#
loop_
_entity.id
_entity.type
_entity.pdbx_description
1 polymer ?
#
loop_
_entity_poly.entity_id
_entity_poly.type
_entity_poly.pdbx_seq_one_letter_code
_entity_poly.pdbx_strand_id
1 'polypeptide(L)'
;MTPIEYLKLQAKNLFRDFKTKTPVFDKVLGDYLYEYNPKYFDIDRIVVEHDLDEDDFSLMNAQHVIALMVGFRKWTDLVKATDAELELAKLLFDNQHKIYIDDWHDYIAEAEDMNGITFDPESRLEIFKQVFVDVDEHDSPFGDYRLNNRTA
;
A
#
# COMPACT_ATOMS: atom_id res chain seq x y z
N MET A 1 14.32 -9.21 -9.25
CA MET A 1 13.11 -8.47 -9.63
C MET A 1 13.34 -7.03 -9.24
N THR A 2 13.17 -6.08 -10.17
CA THR A 2 13.30 -4.66 -9.83
C THR A 2 12.14 -4.21 -8.94
N PRO A 3 12.25 -3.09 -8.21
CA PRO A 3 11.15 -2.61 -7.36
C PRO A 3 9.85 -2.40 -8.14
N ILE A 4 9.92 -1.85 -9.35
CA ILE A 4 8.73 -1.66 -10.19
C ILE A 4 8.13 -2.98 -10.69
N GLU A 5 8.94 -4.00 -10.99
CA GLU A 5 8.45 -5.34 -11.34
C GLU A 5 7.75 -6.00 -10.15
N TYR A 6 8.26 -5.77 -8.94
CA TYR A 6 7.66 -6.25 -7.71
C TYR A 6 6.30 -5.60 -7.46
N LEU A 7 6.20 -4.26 -7.51
CA LEU A 7 4.93 -3.56 -7.32
C LEU A 7 3.90 -3.92 -8.41
N LYS A 8 4.34 -4.15 -9.65
CA LYS A 8 3.49 -4.72 -10.73
C LYS A 8 2.95 -6.11 -10.38
N LEU A 9 3.76 -6.96 -9.75
CA LEU A 9 3.32 -8.27 -9.27
C LEU A 9 2.28 -8.13 -8.15
N GLN A 10 2.49 -7.19 -7.21
CA GLN A 10 1.52 -6.94 -6.14
C GLN A 10 0.17 -6.48 -6.67
N ALA A 11 0.15 -5.57 -7.65
CA ALA A 11 -1.10 -5.15 -8.31
C ALA A 11 -1.83 -6.32 -8.98
N LYS A 12 -1.09 -7.27 -9.59
CA LYS A 12 -1.67 -8.48 -10.19
C LYS A 12 -2.22 -9.44 -9.14
N ASN A 13 -1.56 -9.53 -7.98
CA ASN A 13 -2.03 -10.37 -6.87
C ASN A 13 -3.30 -9.78 -6.24
N LEU A 14 -3.32 -8.47 -5.99
CA LEU A 14 -4.51 -7.75 -5.53
C LEU A 14 -5.69 -7.96 -6.50
N PHE A 15 -5.47 -7.75 -7.80
CA PHE A 15 -6.51 -8.00 -8.79
C PHE A 15 -6.95 -9.47 -8.86
N ARG A 16 -6.06 -10.43 -8.56
CA ARG A 16 -6.42 -11.85 -8.50
C ARG A 16 -7.35 -12.12 -7.32
N ASP A 17 -7.02 -11.59 -6.15
CA ASP A 17 -7.84 -11.74 -4.95
C ASP A 17 -9.18 -11.07 -5.09
N PHE A 18 -9.22 -9.86 -5.66
CA PHE A 18 -10.47 -9.16 -5.94
C PHE A 18 -11.41 -10.00 -6.83
N LYS A 19 -10.89 -10.75 -7.80
CA LYS A 19 -11.70 -11.63 -8.66
C LYS A 19 -12.32 -12.84 -7.96
N THR A 20 -12.01 -13.08 -6.68
CA THR A 20 -12.69 -14.10 -5.87
C THR A 20 -14.07 -13.64 -5.37
N LYS A 21 -14.43 -12.38 -5.65
CA LYS A 21 -15.72 -11.75 -5.38
C LYS A 21 -16.90 -12.67 -5.63
N THR A 22 -17.70 -12.93 -4.60
CA THR A 22 -18.94 -13.69 -4.67
C THR A 22 -20.07 -12.89 -4.01
N PRO A 23 -21.21 -12.69 -4.69
CA PRO A 23 -22.35 -11.99 -4.10
C PRO A 23 -23.01 -12.84 -3.01
N VAL A 24 -23.27 -12.23 -1.85
CA VAL A 24 -23.94 -12.85 -0.72
C VAL A 24 -25.07 -11.93 -0.26
N PHE A 25 -26.27 -12.48 -0.10
CA PHE A 25 -27.42 -11.70 0.34
C PHE A 25 -27.34 -11.40 1.84
N ASP A 26 -27.21 -10.13 2.19
CA ASP A 26 -27.25 -9.66 3.57
C ASP A 26 -28.69 -9.38 3.98
N LYS A 27 -29.17 -10.11 4.99
CA LYS A 27 -30.55 -10.01 5.47
C LYS A 27 -30.83 -8.75 6.28
N VAL A 28 -29.81 -8.13 6.86
CA VAL A 28 -29.94 -6.93 7.70
C VAL A 28 -30.10 -5.71 6.80
N LEU A 29 -29.31 -5.64 5.72
CA LEU A 29 -29.39 -4.58 4.72
C LEU A 29 -30.51 -4.81 3.69
N GLY A 30 -30.90 -6.08 3.50
CA GLY A 30 -31.88 -6.44 2.47
C GLY A 30 -31.34 -6.31 1.05
N ASP A 31 -30.02 -6.42 0.89
CA ASP A 31 -29.30 -6.26 -0.38
C ASP A 31 -28.17 -7.29 -0.51
N TYR A 32 -27.54 -7.38 -1.69
CA TYR A 32 -26.36 -8.19 -1.91
C TYR A 32 -25.10 -7.42 -1.54
N LEU A 33 -24.27 -8.03 -0.71
CA LEU A 33 -22.88 -7.64 -0.45
C LEU A 33 -21.92 -8.57 -1.19
N TYR A 34 -20.64 -8.25 -1.14
CA TYR A 34 -19.58 -9.11 -1.66
C TYR A 34 -18.78 -9.76 -0.53
N GLU A 35 -18.50 -11.04 -0.71
CA GLU A 35 -17.50 -11.77 0.06
C GLU A 35 -16.33 -12.16 -0.85
N TYR A 36 -15.14 -12.24 -0.27
CA TYR A 36 -13.91 -12.57 -0.96
C TYR A 36 -13.26 -13.81 -0.33
N ASN A 37 -12.51 -14.57 -1.15
CA ASN A 37 -11.64 -15.65 -0.68
C ASN A 37 -10.18 -15.34 -1.07
N PRO A 38 -9.60 -14.27 -0.52
CA PRO A 38 -8.29 -13.77 -0.94
C PRO A 38 -7.14 -14.66 -0.45
N LYS A 39 -6.03 -14.64 -1.19
CA LYS A 39 -4.80 -15.34 -0.83
C LYS A 39 -3.68 -14.41 -0.34
N TYR A 40 -3.64 -13.18 -0.84
CA TYR A 40 -2.54 -12.25 -0.66
C TYR A 40 -2.94 -11.04 0.19
N PHE A 41 -4.13 -10.47 0.00
CA PHE A 41 -4.54 -9.19 0.61
C PHE A 41 -5.85 -9.27 1.39
N ASP A 42 -5.95 -8.43 2.42
CA ASP A 42 -7.21 -8.11 3.09
C ASP A 42 -8.05 -7.21 2.16
N ILE A 43 -8.91 -7.84 1.35
CA ILE A 43 -9.69 -7.13 0.33
C ILE A 43 -10.77 -6.25 0.96
N ASP A 44 -11.42 -6.73 2.02
CA ASP A 44 -12.49 -5.97 2.69
C ASP A 44 -11.96 -4.64 3.20
N ARG A 45 -10.78 -4.66 3.85
CA ARG A 45 -10.11 -3.45 4.30
C ARG A 45 -9.75 -2.51 3.14
N ILE A 46 -9.16 -3.05 2.07
CA ILE A 46 -8.75 -2.27 0.89
C ILE A 46 -9.95 -1.59 0.22
N VAL A 47 -11.09 -2.29 0.11
CA VAL A 47 -12.32 -1.74 -0.47
C VAL A 47 -12.80 -0.53 0.33
N VAL A 48 -12.86 -0.66 1.65
CA VAL A 48 -13.35 0.40 2.53
C VAL A 48 -12.40 1.59 2.55
N GLU A 49 -11.10 1.37 2.72
CA GLU A 49 -10.14 2.46 2.89
C GLU A 49 -9.84 3.22 1.59
N HIS A 50 -10.03 2.59 0.43
CA HIS A 50 -9.83 3.22 -0.89
C HIS A 50 -11.13 3.55 -1.63
N ASP A 51 -12.29 3.39 -0.99
CA ASP A 51 -13.63 3.68 -1.56
C ASP A 51 -13.80 3.05 -2.96
N LEU A 52 -13.53 1.75 -3.05
CA LEU A 52 -13.50 1.06 -4.34
C LEU A 52 -14.91 0.76 -4.85
N ASP A 53 -15.16 1.11 -6.11
CA ASP A 53 -16.30 0.56 -6.85
C ASP A 53 -16.06 -0.93 -7.12
N GLU A 54 -16.74 -1.76 -6.34
CA GLU A 54 -16.53 -3.20 -6.40
C GLU A 54 -17.03 -3.81 -7.72
N ASP A 55 -17.96 -3.15 -8.41
CA ASP A 55 -18.56 -3.61 -9.66
C ASP A 55 -17.75 -3.27 -10.90
N ASP A 56 -16.95 -2.21 -10.86
CA ASP A 56 -16.05 -1.80 -11.93
C ASP A 56 -14.57 -1.88 -11.54
N PHE A 57 -14.15 -2.97 -10.87
CA PHE A 57 -12.76 -3.14 -10.48
C PHE A 57 -11.89 -3.79 -11.57
N SER A 58 -10.92 -3.04 -12.09
CA SER A 58 -9.97 -3.49 -13.12
C SER A 58 -8.54 -3.67 -12.60
N LEU A 59 -7.66 -4.26 -13.41
CA LEU A 59 -6.22 -4.31 -13.10
C LEU A 59 -5.60 -2.89 -12.98
N MET A 60 -6.12 -1.91 -13.73
CA MET A 60 -5.66 -0.53 -13.64
C MET A 60 -6.03 0.08 -12.27
N ASN A 61 -7.19 -0.28 -11.73
CA ASN A 61 -7.61 0.16 -10.39
C ASN A 61 -6.70 -0.47 -9.34
N ALA A 62 -6.41 -1.77 -9.44
CA ALA A 62 -5.45 -2.44 -8.55
C ALA A 62 -4.05 -1.80 -8.61
N GLN A 63 -3.58 -1.43 -9.80
CA GLN A 63 -2.33 -0.68 -9.96
C GLN A 63 -2.38 0.69 -9.27
N HIS A 64 -3.51 1.39 -9.39
CA HIS A 64 -3.70 2.68 -8.73
C HIS A 64 -3.68 2.55 -7.21
N VAL A 65 -4.37 1.55 -6.64
CA VAL A 65 -4.36 1.24 -5.21
C VAL A 65 -2.94 0.98 -4.71
N ILE A 66 -2.15 0.16 -5.41
CA ILE A 66 -0.74 -0.07 -5.04
C ILE A 66 0.07 1.22 -5.05
N ALA A 67 -0.19 2.15 -5.98
CA ALA A 67 0.48 3.44 -6.00
C ALA A 67 0.14 4.30 -4.77
N LEU A 68 -1.14 4.33 -4.37
CA LEU A 68 -1.59 5.04 -3.18
C LEU A 68 -0.93 4.48 -1.91
N MET A 69 -0.91 3.15 -1.77
CA MET A 69 -0.29 2.45 -0.63
C MET A 69 1.20 2.76 -0.41
N VAL A 70 1.89 3.26 -1.44
CA VAL A 70 3.33 3.55 -1.40
C VAL A 70 3.63 5.04 -1.62
N GLY A 71 2.63 5.90 -1.44
CA GLY A 71 2.79 7.36 -1.36
C GLY A 71 2.66 8.12 -2.69
N PHE A 72 2.24 7.44 -3.76
CA PHE A 72 2.05 8.07 -5.07
C PHE A 72 0.57 8.37 -5.33
N ARG A 73 0.31 9.49 -6.00
CA ARG A 73 -1.05 9.89 -6.37
C ARG A 73 -1.70 9.00 -7.42
N LYS A 74 -0.89 8.36 -8.27
CA LYS A 74 -1.36 7.48 -9.35
C LYS A 74 -0.25 6.59 -9.87
N TRP A 75 -0.65 5.46 -10.43
CA TRP A 75 0.25 4.47 -11.02
C TRP A 75 1.22 5.03 -12.08
N THR A 76 0.77 5.98 -12.90
CA THR A 76 1.61 6.56 -13.96
C THR A 76 2.76 7.40 -13.44
N ASP A 77 2.64 7.96 -12.23
CA ASP A 77 3.72 8.68 -11.56
C ASP A 77 4.72 7.67 -10.99
N LEU A 78 4.24 6.62 -10.31
CA LEU A 78 5.07 5.54 -9.78
C LEU A 78 5.93 4.87 -10.87
N VAL A 79 5.38 4.56 -12.05
CA VAL A 79 6.14 3.92 -13.14
C VAL A 79 7.25 4.81 -13.72
N LYS A 80 7.18 6.12 -13.51
CA LYS A 80 8.17 7.11 -13.99
C LYS A 80 9.12 7.59 -12.91
N ALA A 81 8.96 7.09 -11.69
CA ALA A 81 9.76 7.51 -10.54
C ALA A 81 11.23 7.11 -10.72
N THR A 82 12.11 7.82 -10.03
CA THR A 82 13.54 7.50 -10.02
C THR A 82 13.82 6.17 -9.33
N ASP A 83 15.03 5.63 -9.49
CA ASP A 83 15.41 4.38 -8.81
C ASP A 83 15.32 4.50 -7.28
N ALA A 84 15.68 5.66 -6.71
CA ALA A 84 15.56 5.92 -5.27
C ALA A 84 14.10 5.95 -4.81
N GLU A 85 13.22 6.61 -5.55
CA GLU A 85 11.79 6.65 -5.26
C GLU A 85 11.14 5.27 -5.37
N LEU A 86 11.54 4.48 -6.38
CA LEU A 86 11.06 3.12 -6.57
C LEU A 86 11.51 2.17 -5.46
N GLU A 87 12.75 2.32 -4.99
CA GLU A 87 13.25 1.55 -3.84
C GLU A 87 12.52 1.93 -2.56
N LEU A 88 12.30 3.22 -2.31
CA LEU A 88 11.52 3.70 -1.17
C LEU A 88 10.08 3.17 -1.23
N ALA A 89 9.44 3.22 -2.40
CA ALA A 89 8.08 2.69 -2.59
C ALA A 89 7.99 1.20 -2.24
N LYS A 90 8.99 0.40 -2.63
CA LYS A 90 9.06 -1.01 -2.26
C LYS A 90 9.24 -1.18 -0.75
N LEU A 91 10.11 -0.40 -0.12
CA LEU A 91 10.33 -0.47 1.32
C LEU A 91 9.09 -0.07 2.13
N LEU A 92 8.39 0.99 1.72
CA LEU A 92 7.10 1.38 2.30
C LEU A 92 6.09 0.24 2.20
N PHE A 93 6.01 -0.42 1.03
CA PHE A 93 5.14 -1.57 0.85
C PHE A 93 5.54 -2.76 1.73
N ASP A 94 6.83 -3.03 1.86
CA ASP A 94 7.32 -4.17 2.64
C ASP A 94 7.21 -3.95 4.15
N ASN A 95 7.19 -2.70 4.61
CA ASN A 95 7.16 -2.32 6.02
C ASN A 95 5.85 -1.65 6.46
N GLN A 96 4.73 -1.97 5.78
CA GLN A 96 3.39 -1.47 6.16
C GLN A 96 2.98 -1.81 7.60
N HIS A 97 3.52 -2.90 8.14
CA HIS A 97 3.37 -3.28 9.54
C HIS A 97 4.07 -2.33 10.52
N LYS A 98 5.07 -1.56 10.09
CA LYS A 98 5.83 -0.63 10.95
C LYS A 98 5.30 0.80 10.89
N ILE A 99 4.82 1.23 9.72
CA ILE A 99 4.31 2.59 9.53
C ILE A 99 3.28 2.63 8.41
N TYR A 100 2.21 3.41 8.62
CA TYR A 100 1.21 3.67 7.61
C TYR A 100 1.65 4.80 6.67
N ILE A 101 1.14 4.82 5.44
CA ILE A 101 1.66 5.75 4.42
C ILE A 101 1.43 7.22 4.77
N ASP A 102 0.30 7.54 5.40
CA ASP A 102 0.00 8.91 5.83
C ASP A 102 0.92 9.33 6.99
N ASP A 103 1.19 8.42 7.94
CA ASP A 103 2.15 8.67 9.03
C ASP A 103 3.56 8.91 8.50
N TRP A 104 3.97 8.23 7.42
CA TRP A 104 5.25 8.48 6.76
C TRP A 104 5.30 9.87 6.11
N HIS A 105 4.22 10.29 5.45
CA HIS A 105 4.13 11.63 4.87
C HIS A 105 4.22 12.71 5.95
N ASP A 106 3.51 12.53 7.07
CA ASP A 106 3.54 13.44 8.20
C ASP A 106 4.93 13.49 8.86
N TYR A 107 5.55 12.33 9.08
CA TYR A 107 6.91 12.22 9.62
C TYR A 107 7.92 13.01 8.77
N ILE A 108 7.90 12.82 7.45
CA ILE A 108 8.82 13.54 6.57
C ILE A 108 8.50 15.03 6.51
N ALA A 109 7.23 15.41 6.45
CA ALA A 109 6.84 16.81 6.40
C ALA A 109 7.28 17.55 7.67
N GLU A 110 7.11 16.95 8.85
CA GLU A 110 7.58 17.51 10.12
C GLU A 110 9.11 17.60 10.15
N ALA A 111 9.83 16.56 9.72
CA ALA A 111 11.29 16.59 9.66
C ALA A 111 11.81 17.67 8.69
N GLU A 112 11.16 17.86 7.54
CA GLU A 112 11.49 18.94 6.59
C GLU A 112 11.26 20.33 7.19
N ASP A 113 10.13 20.54 7.87
CA ASP A 113 9.79 21.82 8.52
C ASP A 113 10.77 22.15 9.66
N MET A 114 11.04 21.19 10.54
CA MET A 114 11.97 21.36 11.68
C MET A 114 13.40 21.68 11.23
N ASN A 115 13.82 21.16 10.08
CA ASN A 115 15.17 21.38 9.56
C ASN A 115 15.23 22.52 8.52
N GLY A 116 14.09 23.04 8.07
CA GLY A 116 14.00 24.10 7.05
C GLY A 116 14.56 23.67 5.68
N ILE A 117 14.46 22.38 5.34
CA ILE A 117 14.96 21.81 4.09
C ILE A 117 13.92 20.91 3.44
N THR A 118 14.04 20.66 2.14
CA THR A 118 13.31 19.60 1.46
C THR A 118 14.29 18.47 1.16
N PHE A 119 13.96 17.25 1.60
CA PHE A 119 14.78 16.08 1.34
C PHE A 119 14.61 15.63 -0.11
N ASP A 120 15.74 15.40 -0.80
CA ASP A 120 15.74 14.72 -2.08
C ASP A 120 15.35 13.22 -1.92
N PRO A 121 15.00 12.52 -3.02
CA PRO A 121 14.58 11.13 -2.95
C PRO A 121 15.58 10.19 -2.27
N GLU A 122 16.88 10.39 -2.50
CA GLU A 122 17.97 9.63 -1.90
C GLU A 122 18.00 9.82 -0.39
N SER A 123 17.86 11.06 0.09
CA SER A 123 17.80 11.38 1.52
C SER A 123 16.57 10.75 2.19
N ARG A 124 15.39 10.85 1.55
CA ARG A 124 14.16 10.22 2.06
C ARG A 124 14.29 8.70 2.15
N LEU A 125 14.91 8.06 1.15
CA LEU A 125 15.20 6.63 1.14
C LEU A 125 16.12 6.25 2.30
N GLU A 126 17.21 6.98 2.52
CA GLU A 126 18.15 6.68 3.61
C GLU A 126 17.54 6.92 4.99
N ILE A 127 16.71 7.96 5.14
CA ILE A 127 15.94 8.18 6.37
C ILE A 127 15.01 7.00 6.64
N PHE A 128 14.25 6.54 5.63
CA PHE A 128 13.33 5.41 5.80
C PHE A 128 14.07 4.15 6.24
N LYS A 129 15.24 3.87 5.65
CA LYS A 129 16.07 2.72 6.04
C LYS A 129 16.50 2.82 7.51
N GLN A 130 17.08 3.94 7.90
CA GLN A 130 17.63 4.12 9.24
C GLN A 130 16.55 4.09 10.33
N VAL A 131 15.34 4.56 10.01
CA VAL A 131 14.27 4.72 11.01
C VAL A 131 13.32 3.52 11.03
N PHE A 132 12.99 2.92 9.88
CA PHE A 132 11.96 1.88 9.81
C PHE A 132 12.49 0.51 9.36
N VAL A 133 13.57 0.45 8.58
CA VAL A 133 14.12 -0.84 8.16
C VAL A 133 15.06 -1.40 9.22
N ASP A 134 15.98 -0.57 9.72
CA ASP A 134 17.04 -0.97 10.65
C ASP A 134 16.59 -1.01 12.13
N VAL A 135 15.34 -0.63 12.41
CA VAL A 135 14.73 -0.56 13.74
C VAL A 135 13.46 -1.40 13.74
N ASP A 136 13.34 -2.34 14.69
CA ASP A 136 12.27 -3.35 14.71
C ASP A 136 11.12 -2.98 15.67
N GLU A 137 11.30 -1.96 16.50
CA GLU A 137 10.35 -1.56 17.54
C GLU A 137 9.13 -0.78 17.02
N HIS A 138 9.10 -0.45 15.73
CA HIS A 138 7.97 0.23 15.10
C HIS A 138 6.84 -0.76 14.81
N ASP A 139 5.63 -0.38 15.22
CA ASP A 139 4.41 -1.12 14.94
C ASP A 139 3.30 -0.13 14.57
N SER A 140 2.69 -0.35 13.41
CA SER A 140 1.58 0.45 12.92
C SER A 140 0.28 -0.13 13.49
N PRO A 141 -0.57 0.67 14.16
CA PRO A 141 -1.84 0.19 14.68
C PRO A 141 -2.80 -0.24 13.56
N PHE A 142 -2.55 0.20 12.33
CA PHE A 142 -3.32 -0.17 11.15
C PHE A 142 -2.84 -1.51 10.57
N GLY A 143 -1.56 -1.88 10.77
CA GLY A 143 -0.98 -3.12 10.28
C GLY A 143 -0.88 -3.24 8.75
N ASP A 144 -0.43 -4.41 8.30
CA ASP A 144 -0.18 -4.72 6.89
C ASP A 144 -1.47 -5.14 6.15
N TYR A 145 -1.64 -4.69 4.90
CA TYR A 145 -2.74 -5.16 4.06
C TYR A 145 -2.57 -6.60 3.60
N ARG A 146 -1.36 -7.17 3.71
CA ARG A 146 -1.06 -8.54 3.28
C ARG A 146 -1.41 -9.55 4.36
N LEU A 147 -2.18 -10.58 4.00
CA LEU A 147 -2.70 -11.58 4.94
C LEU A 147 -1.63 -12.50 5.55
N ASN A 148 -0.52 -12.74 4.83
CA ASN A 148 0.51 -13.71 5.23
C ASN A 148 1.77 -13.08 5.83
N ASN A 149 1.72 -11.79 6.18
CA ASN A 149 2.85 -11.09 6.80
C ASN A 149 2.68 -10.90 8.32
N ARG A 150 1.71 -11.57 8.95
CA ARG A 150 1.79 -11.84 10.38
C ARG A 150 2.95 -12.81 10.58
N THR A 151 4.11 -12.25 10.91
CA THR A 151 5.29 -12.99 11.38
C THR A 151 4.84 -14.04 12.39
N ALA A 152 5.20 -15.29 12.12
CA ALA A 152 5.23 -16.35 13.11
C ALA A 152 6.29 -16.07 14.17
#